data_AF-A0A2V8SNR4-F1
#
_entry.id   AF-A0A2V8SNR4-F1
#
_cell.length_a   1.000
_cell.length_b   1.000
_cell.length_c   1.000
_cell.angle_alpha   90.00
_cell.angle_beta   90.00
_cell.angle_gamma   90.00
#
_symmetry.space_group_name_H-M   'P 1'
#
loop_
_entity.id
_entity.type
_entity.pdbx_description
1 polymer ?
#
loop_
_entity_poly.entity_id
_entity_poly.type
_entity_poly.pdbx_seq_one_letter_code
_entity_poly.pdbx_strand_id
1 'polypeptide(L)'
;MRKLAFALTLLFSVSSLSAGQSVAAIETTLLARLATLDKSSNYGDAPDYEKLERENDLFKKDLLRFTRLPATIAAAFPRLKKALRIVTSKDGRLRIYSWDRQTGGTMHDYDSVFQYRGASGKVFSWSENDVEDAAGVFYHEIFQVNTRSRPIYLTVATFVGSTSLRGESISAITINGDRLVADPKVIKTASGLQNSISFEYDLFSQLDRKDRRLFTFDEAKRSFSFPVVIEDEKTPQGRITNKNITYRFDGSYFVKTN
;
A
#
# COMPACT_ATOMS: atom_id res chain seq x y z
N MET A 1 21.35 56.20 -48.72
CA MET A 1 20.21 56.41 -47.80
C MET A 1 19.50 55.06 -47.64
N ARG A 2 19.84 54.31 -46.58
CA ARG A 2 18.95 53.88 -45.48
C ARG A 2 17.66 53.14 -45.88
N LYS A 3 17.62 51.85 -45.47
CA LYS A 3 16.50 51.12 -44.82
C LYS A 3 15.33 50.71 -45.76
N LEU A 4 14.66 49.57 -45.60
CA LEU A 4 14.32 48.81 -44.40
C LEU A 4 13.95 47.36 -44.81
N ALA A 5 14.62 46.35 -44.24
CA ALA A 5 14.17 44.96 -44.28
C ALA A 5 13.25 44.72 -43.07
N PHE A 6 12.02 44.27 -43.31
CA PHE A 6 11.09 43.87 -42.26
C PHE A 6 11.25 42.37 -42.03
N ALA A 7 12.01 41.99 -40.99
CA ALA A 7 12.03 40.63 -40.48
C ALA A 7 10.94 40.52 -39.41
N LEU A 8 9.87 39.77 -39.72
CA LEU A 8 8.80 39.45 -38.77
C LEU A 8 9.24 38.23 -37.95
N THR A 9 9.81 38.46 -36.77
CA THR A 9 10.17 37.40 -35.83
C THR A 9 8.92 36.99 -35.06
N LEU A 10 8.35 35.83 -35.42
CA LEU A 10 7.23 35.22 -34.71
C LEU A 10 7.77 34.55 -33.43
N LEU A 11 7.63 35.23 -32.29
CA LEU A 11 7.90 34.68 -30.97
C LEU A 11 6.80 33.68 -30.60
N PHE A 12 7.04 32.39 -30.82
CA PHE A 12 6.28 31.32 -30.17
C PHE A 12 6.69 31.26 -28.69
N SER A 13 6.00 32.02 -27.84
CA SER A 13 6.00 31.78 -26.39
C SER A 13 5.26 30.46 -26.13
N VAL A 14 6.02 29.38 -25.95
CA VAL A 14 5.48 28.11 -25.44
C VAL A 14 5.14 28.31 -23.97
N SER A 15 3.92 28.78 -23.70
CA SER A 15 3.34 28.89 -22.37
C SER A 15 2.95 27.49 -21.85
N SER A 16 3.93 26.65 -21.54
CA SER A 16 3.69 25.40 -20.80
C SER A 16 3.64 25.66 -19.29
N LEU A 17 2.71 26.49 -18.83
CA LEU A 17 2.25 26.48 -17.45
C LEU A 17 0.76 26.14 -17.44
N SER A 18 0.45 24.86 -17.65
CA SER A 18 -0.75 24.32 -17.01
C SER A 18 -0.47 24.29 -15.51
N ALA A 19 -1.25 25.03 -14.73
CA ALA A 19 -1.18 25.11 -13.29
C ALA A 19 -1.43 23.72 -12.64
N GLY A 20 -0.38 22.90 -12.57
CA GLY A 20 -0.32 21.72 -11.73
C GLY A 20 0.22 22.12 -10.37
N GLN A 21 -0.50 21.77 -9.30
CA GLN A 21 0.05 21.89 -7.94
C GLN A 21 1.38 21.15 -7.89
N SER A 22 2.45 21.81 -7.41
CA SER A 22 3.75 21.16 -7.30
C SER A 22 3.67 19.98 -6.33
N VAL A 23 4.47 18.93 -6.56
CA VAL A 23 4.56 17.77 -5.66
C VAL A 23 4.88 18.19 -4.22
N ALA A 24 5.70 19.24 -4.04
CA ALA A 24 6.02 19.79 -2.72
C ALA A 24 4.82 20.46 -2.03
N ALA A 25 3.98 21.17 -2.80
CA ALA A 25 2.75 21.75 -2.28
C ALA A 25 1.73 20.66 -1.90
N ILE A 26 1.59 19.61 -2.73
CA ILE A 26 0.78 18.43 -2.41
C ILE A 26 1.24 17.78 -1.10
N GLU A 27 2.55 17.54 -0.96
CA GLU A 27 3.11 16.94 0.26
C GLU A 27 2.81 17.80 1.49
N THR A 28 2.93 19.12 1.36
CA THR A 28 2.66 20.06 2.46
C THR A 28 1.19 20.04 2.87
N THR A 29 0.27 19.98 1.90
CA THR A 29 -1.17 19.85 2.17
C THR A 29 -1.49 18.54 2.90
N LEU A 30 -0.95 17.41 2.44
CA LEU A 30 -1.19 16.10 3.05
C LEU A 30 -0.64 16.03 4.48
N LEU A 31 0.55 16.59 4.72
CA LEU A 31 1.13 16.66 6.08
C LEU A 31 0.30 17.53 7.03
N ALA A 32 -0.24 18.65 6.55
CA ALA A 32 -1.10 19.51 7.37
C ALA A 32 -2.41 18.79 7.79
N ARG A 33 -2.95 17.94 6.91
CA ARG A 33 -4.10 17.07 7.24
C ARG A 33 -3.75 16.05 8.32
N LEU A 34 -2.66 15.30 8.15
CA LEU A 34 -2.19 14.33 9.15
C LEU A 34 -1.95 14.98 10.51
N ALA A 35 -1.30 16.15 10.55
CA ALA A 35 -1.09 16.89 11.79
C ALA A 35 -2.41 17.40 12.43
N THR A 36 -3.50 17.48 11.66
CA THR A 36 -4.84 17.78 12.20
C THR A 36 -5.49 16.54 12.79
N LEU A 37 -5.31 15.36 12.17
CA LEU A 37 -5.72 14.07 12.74
C LEU A 37 -5.09 13.84 14.11
N ASP A 38 -3.76 14.03 14.21
CA ASP A 38 -3.00 13.81 15.44
C ASP A 38 -3.54 14.63 16.63
N LYS A 39 -4.08 15.84 16.36
CA LYS A 39 -4.65 16.71 17.40
C LYS A 39 -6.01 16.27 17.92
N SER A 40 -6.73 15.46 17.15
CA SER A 40 -8.07 14.94 17.49
C SER A 40 -8.06 13.43 17.71
N SER A 41 -6.88 12.82 17.69
CA SER A 41 -6.61 11.40 17.83
C SER A 41 -7.22 10.80 19.09
N ASN A 42 -7.71 9.56 18.98
CA ASN A 42 -8.10 8.78 20.16
C ASN A 42 -6.91 8.36 21.04
N TYR A 43 -5.69 8.53 20.54
CA TYR A 43 -4.45 8.25 21.28
C TYR A 43 -3.92 9.47 22.05
N GLY A 44 -4.57 10.63 21.89
CA GLY A 44 -4.17 11.89 22.52
C GLY A 44 -4.96 12.23 23.78
N ASP A 45 -4.61 13.36 24.40
CA ASP A 45 -5.21 13.82 25.66
C ASP A 45 -6.60 14.46 25.50
N ALA A 46 -6.98 14.81 24.26
CA ALA A 46 -8.23 15.51 23.95
C ALA A 46 -8.91 14.90 22.70
N PRO A 47 -9.40 13.65 22.80
CA PRO A 47 -10.02 12.96 21.67
C PRO A 47 -11.30 13.68 21.22
N ASP A 48 -11.48 13.78 19.90
CA ASP A 48 -12.68 14.32 19.27
C ASP A 48 -13.04 13.42 18.08
N TYR A 49 -13.83 12.38 18.36
CA TYR A 49 -14.13 11.31 17.41
C TYR A 49 -14.82 11.80 16.14
N GLU A 50 -15.85 12.64 16.26
CA GLU A 50 -16.59 13.15 15.09
C GLU A 50 -15.68 13.96 14.18
N LYS A 51 -14.82 14.80 14.76
CA LYS A 51 -13.82 15.55 14.00
C LYS A 51 -12.77 14.64 13.41
N LEU A 52 -12.27 13.64 14.14
CA LEU A 52 -11.26 12.71 13.67
C LEU A 52 -11.75 11.91 12.46
N GLU A 53 -12.97 11.37 12.53
CA GLU A 53 -13.61 10.67 11.40
C GLU A 53 -13.72 11.58 10.18
N ARG A 54 -14.27 12.78 10.37
CA ARG A 54 -14.40 13.77 9.28
C ARG A 54 -13.06 14.15 8.66
N GLU A 55 -12.02 14.37 9.46
CA GLU A 55 -10.70 14.70 8.94
C GLU A 55 -10.03 13.52 8.25
N ASN A 56 -10.29 12.27 8.67
CA ASN A 56 -9.83 11.06 7.97
C ASN A 56 -10.46 10.97 6.58
N ASP A 57 -11.76 11.18 6.47
CA ASP A 57 -12.47 11.19 5.19
C ASP A 57 -11.95 12.29 4.25
N LEU A 58 -11.70 13.49 4.80
CA LEU A 58 -11.10 14.59 4.05
C LEU A 58 -9.67 14.25 3.60
N PHE A 59 -8.86 13.61 4.45
CA PHE A 59 -7.53 13.17 4.10
C PHE A 59 -7.56 12.11 2.98
N LYS A 60 -8.40 11.07 3.11
CA LYS A 60 -8.60 10.03 2.09
C LYS A 60 -9.01 10.63 0.76
N LYS A 61 -9.97 11.57 0.77
CA LYS A 61 -10.43 12.30 -0.42
C LYS A 61 -9.33 13.14 -1.07
N ASP A 62 -8.57 13.90 -0.28
CA ASP A 62 -7.45 14.70 -0.77
C ASP A 62 -6.35 13.80 -1.36
N LEU A 63 -6.03 12.70 -0.69
CA LEU A 63 -5.05 11.71 -1.14
C LEU A 63 -5.47 11.10 -2.48
N LEU A 64 -6.69 10.55 -2.57
CA LEU A 64 -7.27 10.00 -3.82
C LEU A 64 -7.24 11.00 -4.98
N ARG A 65 -7.47 12.30 -4.71
CA ARG A 65 -7.39 13.35 -5.72
C ARG A 65 -5.95 13.55 -6.19
N PHE A 66 -4.99 13.69 -5.28
CA PHE A 66 -3.60 14.00 -5.61
C PHE A 66 -2.86 12.82 -6.23
N THR A 67 -3.18 11.59 -5.84
CA THR A 67 -2.59 10.37 -6.42
C THR A 67 -3.08 10.07 -7.83
N ARG A 68 -4.05 10.82 -8.38
CA ARG A 68 -4.41 10.76 -9.82
C ARG A 68 -3.48 11.60 -10.70
N LEU A 69 -2.68 12.48 -10.11
CA LEU A 69 -1.78 13.34 -10.87
C LEU A 69 -0.55 12.55 -11.36
N PRO A 70 -0.18 12.60 -12.66
CA PRO A 70 0.93 11.80 -13.19
C PRO A 70 2.28 12.00 -12.49
N ALA A 71 2.53 13.19 -11.97
CA ALA A 71 3.79 13.54 -11.29
C ALA A 71 3.95 12.86 -9.91
N THR A 72 2.86 12.41 -9.27
CA THR A 72 2.92 11.92 -7.88
C THR A 72 3.35 10.46 -7.78
N ILE A 73 3.15 9.63 -8.81
CA ILE A 73 3.50 8.20 -8.74
C ILE A 73 5.02 7.95 -8.67
N ALA A 74 5.82 8.86 -9.24
CA ALA A 74 7.29 8.81 -9.19
C ALA A 74 7.88 9.72 -8.09
N ALA A 75 7.05 10.51 -7.40
CA ALA A 75 7.50 11.43 -6.38
C ALA A 75 8.05 10.68 -5.16
N ALA A 76 9.14 11.17 -4.58
CA ALA A 76 9.80 10.53 -3.43
C ALA A 76 9.10 10.79 -2.09
N PHE A 77 8.32 11.88 -1.99
CA PHE A 77 7.63 12.32 -0.76
C PHE A 77 8.46 12.15 0.53
N PRO A 78 9.61 12.84 0.64
CA PRO A 78 10.59 12.60 1.70
C PRO A 78 10.07 12.85 3.12
N ARG A 79 9.06 13.71 3.29
CA ARG A 79 8.42 14.00 4.57
C ARG A 79 7.17 13.14 4.78
N LEU A 80 6.34 12.95 3.76
CA LEU A 80 5.10 12.17 3.90
C LEU A 80 5.38 10.72 4.30
N LYS A 81 6.44 10.10 3.74
CA LYS A 81 6.83 8.72 4.06
C LYS A 81 7.27 8.50 5.52
N LYS A 82 7.46 9.59 6.28
CA LYS A 82 7.73 9.54 7.72
C LYS A 82 6.46 9.59 8.56
N ALA A 83 5.37 10.12 7.99
CA ALA A 83 4.10 10.31 8.66
C ALA A 83 3.09 9.20 8.35
N LEU A 84 3.23 8.54 7.19
CA LEU A 84 2.43 7.38 6.81
C LEU A 84 3.27 6.36 6.06
N ARG A 85 2.74 5.15 5.89
CA ARG A 85 3.42 4.08 5.16
C ARG A 85 3.22 4.25 3.65
N ILE A 86 4.33 4.36 2.91
CA ILE A 86 4.34 4.36 1.44
C ILE A 86 5.18 3.21 0.95
N VAL A 87 4.58 2.32 0.16
CA VAL A 87 5.27 1.20 -0.49
C VAL A 87 5.05 1.25 -1.99
N THR A 88 6.10 0.99 -2.78
CA THR A 88 6.06 1.08 -4.24
C THR A 88 6.64 -0.20 -4.84
N SER A 89 5.99 -0.73 -5.87
CA SER A 89 6.48 -1.89 -6.62
C SER A 89 7.84 -1.60 -7.25
N LYS A 90 8.61 -2.67 -7.50
CA LYS A 90 9.95 -2.58 -8.09
C LYS A 90 9.97 -1.82 -9.42
N ASP A 91 8.93 -1.95 -10.23
CA ASP A 91 8.78 -1.23 -11.51
C ASP A 91 8.14 0.16 -11.40
N GLY A 92 7.79 0.63 -10.21
CA GLY A 92 7.19 1.94 -9.97
C GLY A 92 5.75 2.09 -10.50
N ARG A 93 5.09 1.00 -10.90
CA ARG A 93 3.74 1.04 -11.50
C ARG A 93 2.61 0.92 -10.48
N LEU A 94 2.89 0.40 -9.29
CA LEU A 94 1.94 0.30 -8.19
C LEU A 94 2.55 0.94 -6.95
N ARG A 95 1.79 1.78 -6.27
CA ARG A 95 2.14 2.37 -4.98
C ARG A 95 0.94 2.33 -4.06
N ILE A 96 1.18 2.02 -2.80
CA ILE A 96 0.15 1.95 -1.77
C ILE A 96 0.55 2.89 -0.65
N TYR A 97 -0.42 3.67 -0.20
CA TYR A 97 -0.33 4.58 0.92
C TYR A 97 -1.24 4.03 2.02
N SER A 98 -0.72 3.83 3.23
CA SER A 98 -1.51 3.38 4.37
C SER A 98 -1.26 4.27 5.57
N TRP A 99 -2.32 4.62 6.29
CA TRP A 99 -2.23 5.38 7.53
C TRP A 99 -3.19 4.80 8.57
N ASP A 100 -2.84 5.01 9.82
CA ASP A 100 -3.70 4.73 10.96
C ASP A 100 -4.74 5.85 11.09
N ARG A 101 -6.03 5.49 11.11
CA ARG A 101 -7.13 6.45 11.30
C ARG A 101 -7.14 7.02 12.71
N GLN A 102 -6.49 6.36 13.67
CA GLN A 102 -6.40 6.72 15.07
C GLN A 102 -7.75 6.75 15.79
N THR A 103 -8.75 6.08 15.22
CA THR A 103 -10.14 5.97 15.72
C THR A 103 -10.31 4.78 16.66
N GLY A 104 -9.44 3.77 16.51
CA GLY A 104 -9.43 2.57 17.33
C GLY A 104 -8.82 2.77 18.72
N GLY A 105 -8.57 1.66 19.41
CA GLY A 105 -7.89 1.61 20.70
C GLY A 105 -6.61 0.78 20.58
N THR A 106 -6.54 -0.33 21.32
CA THR A 106 -5.45 -1.31 21.14
C THR A 106 -5.56 -2.08 19.82
N MET A 107 -6.78 -2.20 19.28
CA MET A 107 -7.03 -2.52 17.87
C MET A 107 -6.95 -1.21 17.08
N HIS A 108 -6.22 -1.22 15.97
CA HIS A 108 -6.00 -0.02 15.17
C HIS A 108 -6.79 -0.13 13.87
N ASP A 109 -7.39 0.98 13.47
CA ASP A 109 -8.12 1.08 12.21
C ASP A 109 -7.22 1.71 11.15
N TYR A 110 -6.99 1.00 10.05
CA TYR A 110 -6.15 1.47 8.96
C TYR A 110 -6.95 1.71 7.69
N ASP A 111 -6.55 2.74 6.99
CA ASP A 111 -7.03 3.03 5.64
C ASP A 111 -5.89 2.93 4.63
N SER A 112 -6.25 2.66 3.37
CA SER A 112 -5.27 2.56 2.29
C SER A 112 -5.75 3.13 0.95
N VAL A 113 -4.82 3.76 0.22
CA VAL A 113 -5.02 4.23 -1.15
C VAL A 113 -3.99 3.60 -2.07
N PHE A 114 -4.46 3.02 -3.17
CA PHE A 114 -3.68 2.44 -4.25
C PHE A 114 -3.57 3.43 -5.40
N GLN A 115 -2.35 3.76 -5.77
CA GLN A 115 -2.00 4.52 -6.95
C GLN A 115 -1.35 3.60 -7.97
N TYR A 116 -1.82 3.61 -9.22
CA TYR A 116 -1.26 2.73 -10.25
C TYR A 116 -1.23 3.34 -11.64
N ARG A 117 -0.26 2.89 -12.45
CA ARG A 117 -0.13 3.27 -13.86
C ARG A 117 -0.71 2.19 -14.78
N GLY A 118 -1.81 2.54 -15.44
CA GLY A 118 -2.47 1.70 -16.43
C GLY A 118 -1.63 1.50 -17.71
N ALA A 119 -2.09 0.62 -18.58
CA ALA A 119 -1.45 0.36 -19.87
C ALA A 119 -1.48 1.58 -20.80
N SER A 120 -2.47 2.47 -20.67
CA SER A 120 -2.52 3.75 -21.40
C SER A 120 -1.49 4.78 -20.94
N GLY A 121 -0.74 4.49 -19.87
CA GLY A 121 0.18 5.41 -19.22
C GLY A 121 -0.49 6.38 -18.25
N LYS A 122 -1.84 6.42 -18.21
CA LYS A 122 -2.60 7.21 -17.22
C LYS A 122 -2.36 6.68 -15.81
N VAL A 123 -2.41 7.60 -14.85
CA VAL A 123 -2.31 7.28 -13.42
C VAL A 123 -3.71 7.30 -12.83
N PHE A 124 -4.02 6.23 -12.10
CA PHE A 124 -5.29 6.02 -11.44
C PHE A 124 -5.08 5.96 -9.93
N SER A 125 -6.15 6.26 -9.20
CA SER A 125 -6.19 6.04 -7.76
C SER A 125 -7.48 5.33 -7.38
N TRP A 126 -7.35 4.38 -6.47
CA TRP A 126 -8.43 3.54 -5.95
C TRP A 126 -8.21 3.30 -4.46
N SER A 127 -9.28 3.10 -3.71
CA SER A 127 -9.25 2.57 -2.35
C SER A 127 -10.29 1.47 -2.26
N GLU A 128 -10.09 0.54 -1.34
CA GLU A 128 -11.16 -0.39 -0.98
C GLU A 128 -12.37 0.40 -0.45
N ASN A 129 -13.57 -0.15 -0.66
CA ASN A 129 -14.77 0.41 -0.06
C ASN A 129 -14.71 0.13 1.44
N ASP A 130 -15.13 1.10 2.25
CA ASP A 130 -15.21 0.95 3.69
C ASP A 130 -16.20 -0.21 3.98
N VAL A 131 -15.68 -1.31 4.51
CA VAL A 131 -16.50 -2.35 5.11
C VAL A 131 -16.74 -1.90 6.54
N GLU A 132 -18.00 -1.66 6.87
CA GLU A 132 -18.40 -1.32 8.24
C GLU A 132 -17.80 -2.34 9.21
N ASP A 133 -17.20 -1.84 10.30
CA ASP A 133 -16.52 -2.62 11.36
C ASP A 133 -15.22 -3.35 10.97
N ALA A 134 -14.61 -3.09 9.80
CA ALA A 134 -13.29 -3.63 9.48
C ALA A 134 -12.16 -2.69 9.93
N ALA A 135 -11.27 -3.16 10.82
CA ALA A 135 -10.08 -2.39 11.26
C ALA A 135 -9.01 -2.19 10.16
N GLY A 136 -9.21 -2.74 8.96
CA GLY A 136 -8.30 -2.57 7.84
C GLY A 136 -6.88 -3.10 8.07
N VAL A 137 -5.96 -2.72 7.18
CA VAL A 137 -4.55 -3.13 7.22
C VAL A 137 -3.63 -2.02 6.72
N PHE A 138 -2.36 -2.07 7.12
CA PHE A 138 -1.31 -1.28 6.46
C PHE A 138 -0.39 -2.15 5.63
N TYR A 139 -0.03 -1.67 4.44
CA TYR A 139 0.84 -2.37 3.50
C TYR A 139 2.30 -1.97 3.68
N HIS A 140 3.19 -2.92 3.92
CA HIS A 140 4.59 -2.63 4.23
C HIS A 140 5.61 -3.23 3.25
N GLU A 141 5.17 -4.03 2.27
CA GLU A 141 6.04 -4.59 1.24
C GLU A 141 5.26 -4.87 -0.06
N ILE A 142 5.94 -4.78 -1.21
CA ILE A 142 5.39 -5.23 -2.50
C ILE A 142 6.46 -6.05 -3.22
N PHE A 143 6.30 -7.37 -3.25
CA PHE A 143 7.10 -8.22 -4.13
C PHE A 143 6.51 -8.24 -5.54
N GLN A 144 7.33 -8.55 -6.53
CA GLN A 144 6.93 -8.53 -7.93
C GLN A 144 7.39 -9.79 -8.67
N VAL A 145 6.46 -10.42 -9.38
CA VAL A 145 6.74 -11.53 -10.29
C VAL A 145 6.33 -11.14 -11.70
N ASN A 146 7.33 -11.00 -12.58
CA ASN A 146 7.07 -10.76 -13.98
C ASN A 146 6.61 -12.06 -14.66
N THR A 147 5.40 -12.03 -15.23
CA THR A 147 4.89 -13.10 -16.08
C THR A 147 5.04 -12.71 -17.57
N ARG A 148 4.67 -13.61 -18.48
CA ARG A 148 4.70 -13.33 -19.92
C ARG A 148 3.76 -12.19 -20.34
N SER A 149 2.65 -11.99 -19.62
CA SER A 149 1.63 -11.01 -20.01
C SER A 149 1.70 -9.74 -19.19
N ARG A 150 1.88 -9.86 -17.87
CA ARG A 150 1.89 -8.73 -16.94
C ARG A 150 2.54 -9.09 -15.60
N PRO A 151 3.06 -8.13 -14.83
CA PRO A 151 3.50 -8.39 -13.47
C PRO A 151 2.33 -8.83 -12.58
N ILE A 152 2.62 -9.77 -11.69
CA ILE A 152 1.84 -10.01 -10.47
C ILE A 152 2.56 -9.28 -9.34
N TYR A 153 1.86 -8.41 -8.64
CA TYR A 153 2.35 -7.75 -7.42
C TYR A 153 1.83 -8.54 -6.23
N LEU A 154 2.72 -8.91 -5.31
CA LEU A 154 2.37 -9.55 -4.05
C LEU A 154 2.52 -8.51 -2.94
N THR A 155 1.40 -7.98 -2.46
CA THR A 155 1.36 -6.95 -1.43
C THR A 155 1.32 -7.62 -0.07
N VAL A 156 2.25 -7.26 0.82
CA VAL A 156 2.25 -7.74 2.21
C VAL A 156 1.65 -6.67 3.12
N ALA A 157 0.69 -7.09 3.95
CA ALA A 157 -0.03 -6.21 4.84
C ALA A 157 -0.16 -6.78 6.24
N THR A 158 -0.22 -5.90 7.24
CA THR A 158 -0.39 -6.24 8.65
C THR A 158 -1.72 -5.71 9.16
N PHE A 159 -2.42 -6.55 9.91
CA PHE A 159 -3.57 -6.21 10.75
C PHE A 159 -3.11 -6.10 12.21
N VAL A 160 -3.63 -5.10 12.93
CA VAL A 160 -3.39 -4.90 14.37
C VAL A 160 -4.70 -5.10 15.11
N GLY A 161 -4.88 -6.29 15.65
CA GLY A 161 -6.00 -6.62 16.51
C GLY A 161 -5.80 -6.14 17.95
N SER A 162 -6.82 -6.32 18.78
CA SER A 162 -6.77 -6.00 20.20
C SER A 162 -5.60 -6.70 20.90
N THR A 163 -5.02 -6.02 21.88
CA THR A 163 -3.91 -6.51 22.71
C THR A 163 -2.71 -7.04 21.88
N SER A 164 -2.41 -8.34 21.98
CA SER A 164 -1.30 -9.02 21.32
C SER A 164 -1.64 -9.55 19.94
N LEU A 165 -2.92 -9.56 19.54
CA LEU A 165 -3.34 -10.18 18.29
C LEU A 165 -2.79 -9.39 17.10
N ARG A 166 -2.10 -10.08 16.20
CA ARG A 166 -1.63 -9.53 14.93
C ARG A 166 -2.01 -10.47 13.80
N GLY A 167 -2.20 -9.91 12.61
CA GLY A 167 -2.36 -10.68 11.39
C GLY A 167 -1.36 -10.21 10.35
N GLU A 168 -0.84 -11.14 9.55
CA GLU A 168 -0.15 -10.79 8.30
C GLU A 168 -0.83 -11.47 7.13
N SER A 169 -0.83 -10.80 5.98
CA SER A 169 -1.32 -11.34 4.73
C SER A 169 -0.38 -11.03 3.58
N ILE A 170 -0.33 -11.93 2.61
CA ILE A 170 0.19 -11.67 1.28
C ILE A 170 -0.95 -11.82 0.28
N SER A 171 -1.20 -10.78 -0.50
CA SER A 171 -2.28 -10.73 -1.48
C SER A 171 -1.72 -10.43 -2.86
N ALA A 172 -2.20 -11.14 -3.88
CA ALA A 172 -1.87 -10.91 -5.26
C ALA A 172 -2.72 -9.78 -5.83
N ILE A 173 -2.10 -8.90 -6.62
CA ILE A 173 -2.74 -7.82 -7.36
C ILE A 173 -2.16 -7.80 -8.78
N THR A 174 -2.99 -7.49 -9.77
CA THR A 174 -2.53 -7.22 -11.13
C THR A 174 -3.18 -5.97 -11.70
N ILE A 175 -2.50 -5.35 -12.68
CA ILE A 175 -3.07 -4.26 -13.48
C ILE A 175 -3.46 -4.83 -14.85
N ASN A 176 -4.75 -4.77 -15.22
CA ASN A 176 -5.28 -5.23 -16.50
C ASN A 176 -5.73 -4.03 -17.35
N GLY A 177 -4.93 -3.65 -18.34
CA GLY A 177 -5.16 -2.41 -19.06
C GLY A 177 -5.09 -1.23 -18.08
N ASP A 178 -6.20 -0.50 -17.94
CA ASP A 178 -6.33 0.65 -17.04
C ASP A 178 -7.06 0.32 -15.72
N ARG A 179 -7.27 -0.97 -15.43
CA ARG A 179 -7.99 -1.42 -14.23
C ARG A 179 -7.07 -2.18 -13.27
N LEU A 180 -7.14 -1.83 -11.99
CA LEU A 180 -6.61 -2.66 -10.91
C LEU A 180 -7.52 -3.87 -10.67
N VAL A 181 -6.92 -5.05 -10.58
CA VAL A 181 -7.59 -6.30 -10.18
C VAL A 181 -6.96 -6.72 -8.85
N ALA A 182 -7.71 -6.56 -7.77
CA ALA A 182 -7.25 -6.78 -6.40
C ALA A 182 -7.38 -8.24 -5.92
N ASP A 183 -8.08 -9.09 -6.70
CA ASP A 183 -8.39 -10.47 -6.35
C ASP A 183 -8.01 -11.54 -7.41
N PRO A 184 -6.90 -11.39 -8.18
CA PRO A 184 -6.48 -12.42 -9.12
C PRO A 184 -6.21 -13.75 -8.39
N LYS A 185 -6.94 -14.80 -8.78
CA LYS A 185 -6.87 -16.13 -8.16
C LYS A 185 -5.65 -16.92 -8.65
N VAL A 186 -4.46 -16.48 -8.23
CA VAL A 186 -3.15 -17.00 -8.69
C VAL A 186 -2.42 -17.86 -7.65
N ILE A 187 -2.99 -18.09 -6.47
CA ILE A 187 -2.39 -18.91 -5.41
C ILE A 187 -3.18 -20.21 -5.29
N LYS A 188 -2.54 -21.35 -5.55
CA LYS A 188 -3.19 -22.66 -5.49
C LYS A 188 -2.99 -23.28 -4.10
N THR A 189 -4.08 -23.39 -3.34
CA THR A 189 -4.13 -24.05 -2.03
C THR A 189 -4.88 -25.38 -2.12
N ALA A 190 -4.91 -26.13 -1.01
CA ALA A 190 -5.74 -27.33 -0.92
C ALA A 190 -7.25 -27.02 -1.03
N SER A 191 -7.68 -25.82 -0.66
CA SER A 191 -9.08 -25.37 -0.74
C SER A 191 -9.46 -24.75 -2.09
N GLY A 192 -8.51 -24.62 -3.02
CA GLY A 192 -8.76 -24.10 -4.37
C GLY A 192 -7.84 -22.94 -4.75
N LEU A 193 -8.28 -22.13 -5.72
CA LEU A 193 -7.54 -20.95 -6.16
C LEU A 193 -7.92 -19.75 -5.29
N GLN A 194 -6.91 -19.14 -4.69
CA GLN A 194 -7.00 -17.99 -3.82
C GLN A 194 -6.22 -16.81 -4.41
N ASN A 195 -6.56 -15.59 -3.99
CA ASN A 195 -5.76 -14.40 -4.27
C ASN A 195 -4.87 -14.00 -3.10
N SER A 196 -5.08 -14.58 -1.91
CA SER A 196 -4.32 -14.22 -0.71
C SER A 196 -4.05 -15.44 0.17
N ILE A 197 -3.05 -15.29 1.03
CA ILE A 197 -2.81 -16.15 2.20
C ILE A 197 -2.66 -15.22 3.39
N SER A 198 -3.32 -15.54 4.49
CA SER A 198 -3.21 -14.82 5.76
C SER A 198 -3.08 -15.80 6.93
N PHE A 199 -2.56 -15.29 8.03
CA PHE A 199 -2.55 -15.97 9.33
C PHE A 199 -2.52 -14.93 10.45
N GLU A 200 -3.04 -15.32 11.60
CA GLU A 200 -2.95 -14.55 12.84
C GLU A 200 -1.85 -15.13 13.73
N TYR A 201 -1.34 -14.31 14.64
CA TYR A 201 -0.32 -14.70 15.62
C TYR A 201 -0.33 -13.77 16.83
N ASP A 202 0.22 -14.27 17.93
CA ASP A 202 0.53 -13.51 19.13
C ASP A 202 1.82 -12.70 18.92
N LEU A 203 1.74 -11.36 19.03
CA LEU A 203 2.89 -10.46 18.94
C LEU A 203 4.06 -10.89 19.83
N PHE A 204 3.79 -11.42 21.02
CA PHE A 204 4.83 -11.82 21.96
C PHE A 204 5.61 -13.06 21.50
N SER A 205 5.08 -13.83 20.54
CA SER A 205 5.80 -14.93 19.90
C SER A 205 6.96 -14.47 19.01
N GLN A 206 7.10 -13.17 18.75
CA GLN A 206 8.20 -12.60 17.96
C GLN A 206 9.35 -12.01 18.77
N LEU A 207 9.25 -11.91 20.10
CA LEU A 207 10.19 -11.11 20.90
C LEU A 207 11.66 -11.51 20.70
N ASP A 208 11.94 -12.81 20.57
CA ASP A 208 13.29 -13.34 20.41
C ASP A 208 13.78 -13.41 18.95
N ARG A 209 12.93 -13.00 17.99
CA ARG A 209 13.28 -13.08 16.57
C ARG A 209 14.17 -11.90 16.16
N LYS A 210 15.33 -12.22 15.57
CA LYS A 210 16.22 -11.22 14.95
C LYS A 210 15.59 -10.56 13.72
N ASP A 211 14.90 -11.36 12.90
CA ASP A 211 14.12 -10.88 11.75
C ASP A 211 12.63 -11.05 12.04
N ARG A 212 11.92 -9.92 12.04
CA ARG A 212 10.48 -9.85 12.33
C ARG A 212 9.62 -9.92 11.07
N ARG A 213 10.23 -9.96 9.88
CA ARG A 213 9.48 -10.22 8.63
C ARG A 213 8.96 -11.64 8.64
N LEU A 214 7.66 -11.81 8.41
CA LEU A 214 7.06 -13.14 8.35
C LEU A 214 6.89 -13.59 6.91
N PHE A 215 6.45 -12.71 6.00
CA PHE A 215 6.58 -12.96 4.58
C PHE A 215 7.97 -12.58 4.05
N THR A 216 8.57 -13.50 3.30
CA THR A 216 9.83 -13.30 2.58
C THR A 216 9.66 -13.70 1.12
N PHE A 217 10.52 -13.17 0.25
CA PHE A 217 10.49 -13.46 -1.18
C PHE A 217 11.88 -13.72 -1.75
N ASP A 218 12.02 -14.82 -2.48
CA ASP A 218 13.20 -15.17 -3.26
C ASP A 218 12.92 -14.86 -4.74
N GLU A 219 13.47 -13.76 -5.24
CA GLU A 219 13.24 -13.32 -6.63
C GLU A 219 13.75 -14.34 -7.66
N ALA A 220 14.88 -15.00 -7.39
CA ALA A 220 15.48 -15.95 -8.32
C ALA A 220 14.62 -17.21 -8.45
N LYS A 221 14.09 -17.70 -7.33
CA LYS A 221 13.17 -18.85 -7.32
C LYS A 221 11.73 -18.47 -7.60
N ARG A 222 11.40 -17.18 -7.58
CA ARG A 222 10.03 -16.65 -7.70
C ARG A 222 9.10 -17.28 -6.67
N SER A 223 9.55 -17.31 -5.43
CA SER A 223 8.83 -17.95 -4.33
C SER A 223 8.70 -17.04 -3.12
N PHE A 224 7.54 -17.04 -2.48
CA PHE A 224 7.38 -16.46 -1.15
C PHE A 224 7.30 -17.56 -0.09
N SER A 225 7.75 -17.23 1.11
CA SER A 225 7.69 -18.11 2.27
C SER A 225 7.16 -17.37 3.48
N PHE A 226 6.46 -18.10 4.35
CA PHE A 226 5.93 -17.60 5.62
C PHE A 226 5.96 -18.69 6.69
N PRO A 227 5.99 -18.34 7.98
CA PRO A 227 6.11 -19.32 9.05
C PRO A 227 4.82 -20.14 9.21
N VAL A 228 5.00 -21.35 9.72
CA VAL A 228 3.90 -22.11 10.32
C VAL A 228 3.59 -21.48 11.67
N VAL A 229 2.32 -21.18 11.91
CA VAL A 229 1.79 -20.76 13.22
C VAL A 229 1.05 -21.93 13.85
N ILE A 230 1.24 -22.13 15.14
CA ILE A 230 0.53 -23.15 15.93
C ILE A 230 -0.02 -22.54 17.20
N GLU A 231 -1.23 -22.95 17.59
CA GLU A 231 -1.83 -22.58 18.86
C GLU A 231 -1.40 -23.58 19.94
N ASP A 232 -1.10 -23.09 21.13
CA ASP A 232 -0.84 -23.91 22.32
C ASP A 232 -1.31 -23.19 23.59
N GLU A 233 -1.30 -23.87 24.73
CA GLU A 233 -1.79 -23.32 26.02
C GLU A 233 -1.14 -21.98 26.40
N LYS A 234 0.11 -21.74 26.00
CA LYS A 234 0.82 -20.50 26.32
C LYS A 234 0.56 -19.38 25.31
N THR A 235 0.18 -19.75 24.09
CA THR A 235 -0.03 -18.83 22.96
C THR A 235 -1.30 -19.23 22.21
N PRO A 236 -2.48 -19.06 22.84
CA PRO A 236 -3.75 -19.44 22.22
C PRO A 236 -4.07 -18.60 20.98
N GLN A 237 -3.43 -17.44 20.82
CA GLN A 237 -3.53 -16.58 19.62
C GLN A 237 -2.52 -16.94 18.52
N GLY A 238 -1.75 -18.01 18.70
CA GLY A 238 -0.83 -18.55 17.70
C GLY A 238 0.63 -18.13 17.93
N ARG A 239 1.51 -19.12 18.09
CA ARG A 239 2.96 -18.95 18.12
C ARG A 239 3.58 -19.21 16.76
N ILE A 240 4.35 -18.23 16.31
CA ILE A 240 5.21 -18.36 15.13
C ILE A 240 6.30 -19.40 15.41
N THR A 241 6.45 -20.36 14.50
CA THR A 241 7.51 -21.38 14.57
C THR A 241 8.72 -21.04 13.68
N ASN A 242 9.74 -21.89 13.73
CA ASN A 242 10.90 -21.82 12.82
C ASN A 242 10.69 -22.62 11.51
N LYS A 243 9.54 -23.29 11.35
CA LYS A 243 9.18 -23.98 10.10
C LYS A 243 8.48 -22.99 9.18
N ASN A 244 8.76 -23.10 7.89
CA ASN A 244 8.14 -22.25 6.88
C ASN A 244 7.32 -23.08 5.89
N ILE A 245 6.26 -22.48 5.38
CA ILE A 245 5.56 -22.89 4.17
C ILE A 245 6.08 -22.04 3.03
N THR A 246 6.38 -22.67 1.89
CA THR A 246 6.88 -21.97 0.70
C THR A 246 5.93 -22.20 -0.46
N TYR A 247 5.68 -21.14 -1.21
CA TYR A 247 4.94 -21.17 -2.46
C TYR A 247 5.82 -20.65 -3.58
N ARG A 248 5.91 -21.39 -4.68
CA ARG A 248 6.71 -21.04 -5.85
C ARG A 248 5.83 -20.84 -7.08
N PHE A 249 6.13 -19.80 -7.85
CA PHE A 249 5.45 -19.55 -9.12
C PHE A 249 5.87 -20.58 -10.18
N ASP A 250 4.92 -21.34 -10.72
CA ASP A 250 5.15 -22.38 -11.73
C ASP A 250 5.04 -21.89 -13.18
N GLY A 251 4.74 -20.61 -13.38
CA GLY A 251 4.45 -20.01 -14.68
C GLY A 251 2.99 -19.56 -14.82
N SER A 252 2.09 -20.12 -14.03
CA SER A 252 0.66 -19.77 -13.98
C SER A 252 0.18 -19.46 -12.57
N TYR A 253 0.58 -20.27 -11.59
CA TYR A 253 0.14 -20.20 -10.20
C TYR A 253 1.32 -20.25 -9.23
N PHE A 254 1.12 -19.69 -8.04
CA PHE A 254 1.92 -20.00 -6.88
C PHE A 254 1.43 -21.32 -6.28
N VAL A 255 2.30 -22.33 -6.28
CA VAL A 255 2.00 -23.67 -5.75
C VAL A 255 2.88 -23.94 -4.54
N LYS A 256 2.30 -24.57 -3.50
CA LYS A 256 3.04 -24.98 -2.31
C LYS A 256 4.16 -25.94 -2.73
N THR A 257 5.39 -25.67 -2.29
CA THR A 257 6.53 -26.56 -2.45
C THR A 257 6.84 -27.21 -1.11
N ASN A 258 7.22 -28.49 -1.15
CA ASN A 258 7.66 -29.23 0.04
C ASN A 258 9.01 -28.73 0.53
#